data_AF-A0A0L7KXD0-F1
#
_entry.id   AF-A0A0L7KXD0-F1
#
_cell.length_a   1.000
_cell.length_b   1.000
_cell.length_c   1.000
_cell.angle_alpha   90.00
_cell.angle_beta   90.00
_cell.angle_gamma   90.00
#
_symmetry.space_group_name_H-M   'P 1'
#
loop_
_entity.id
_entity.type
_entity.pdbx_description
1 polymer ?
#
loop_
_entity_poly.entity_id
_entity_poly.type
_entity_poly.pdbx_seq_one_letter_code
_entity_poly.pdbx_strand_id
1 'polypeptide(L)'
;MDGRQPLSEVIQSLHDRMTQFEGALLISATPTTVEAIAADYAAFKSFTLGVLKTLQRQVEILAGDADQLEMRSRRKILLFHGVPEVSKEDTASLVVKTVTANLKLPDFTGAQISRCHRMGRAGNGDRPRPILVKVRDVVMRDSVWFAKTNLKGSNVTLSEFLTRPRHLAFMSARERFGVKNCWTKDGHIHIVGPDGARHRICSLSELNELLPPEGHKPTAPAALQKIKPPEHLGEVVHGLPLALRQRVELVQHEVGDGLGDGGPLERRLAQRALDAR
;
A
#
# COMPACT_ATOMS: atom_id res chain seq x y z
N MET A 1 18.51 19.97 -10.40
CA MET A 1 18.88 20.57 -9.10
C MET A 1 17.66 20.46 -8.22
N ASP A 2 17.46 19.31 -7.58
CA ASP A 2 16.28 19.04 -6.77
C ASP A 2 16.43 19.72 -5.41
N GLY A 3 15.57 20.71 -5.13
CA GLY A 3 15.45 21.39 -3.85
C GLY A 3 14.85 20.49 -2.76
N ARG A 4 15.47 19.35 -2.48
CA ARG A 4 15.13 18.52 -1.32
C ARG A 4 15.80 19.12 -0.09
N GLN A 5 15.05 19.86 0.72
CA GLN A 5 15.52 20.16 2.06
C GLN A 5 15.56 18.86 2.88
N PRO A 6 16.70 18.49 3.49
CA PRO A 6 16.81 17.29 4.31
C PRO A 6 15.88 17.38 5.53
N LEU A 7 15.30 16.25 5.94
CA LEU A 7 14.38 16.17 7.08
C LEU A 7 14.98 16.75 8.38
N SER A 8 16.31 16.66 8.53
CA SER A 8 17.04 17.27 9.64
C SER A 8 16.89 18.79 9.70
N GLU A 9 16.86 19.49 8.56
CA GLU A 9 16.64 20.94 8.51
C GLU A 9 15.21 21.30 8.91
N VAL A 10 14.23 20.49 8.50
CA VAL A 10 12.83 20.68 8.89
C VAL A 10 12.64 20.47 10.40
N ILE A 11 13.27 19.42 10.96
CA ILE A 11 13.24 19.14 12.40
C ILE A 11 13.95 20.23 13.19
N GLN A 12 15.10 20.73 12.72
CA GLN A 12 15.81 21.81 13.40
C GLN A 12 14.99 23.10 13.39
N SER A 13 14.41 23.46 12.24
CA SER A 13 13.53 24.63 12.13
C SER A 13 12.28 24.52 13.03
N LEU A 14 11.74 23.31 13.18
CA LEU A 14 10.68 23.00 14.15
C LEU A 14 11.11 23.27 15.59
N HIS A 15 12.23 22.71 16.01
CA HIS A 15 12.75 22.90 17.36
C HIS A 15 13.04 24.37 17.66
N ASP A 16 13.67 25.09 16.73
CA ASP A 16 14.03 26.49 16.95
C ASP A 16 12.79 27.37 17.14
N ARG A 17 11.75 27.17 16.32
CA ARG A 17 10.49 27.93 16.41
C ARG A 17 9.66 27.53 17.63
N MET A 18 9.66 26.26 18.03
CA MET A 18 9.03 25.81 19.28
C MET A 18 9.72 26.42 20.49
N THR A 19 11.05 26.43 20.51
CA THR A 19 11.84 27.03 21.60
C THR A 19 11.61 28.54 21.69
N GLN A 20 11.50 29.24 20.56
CA GLN A 20 11.14 30.66 20.54
C GLN A 20 9.73 30.92 21.08
N PHE A 21 8.77 30.07 20.73
CA PHE A 21 7.40 30.17 21.21
C PHE A 21 7.30 29.90 22.73
N GLU A 22 7.98 28.87 23.22
CA GLU A 22 8.09 28.56 24.65
C GLU A 22 8.76 29.70 25.44
N GLY A 23 9.83 30.30 24.88
CA GLY A 23 10.48 31.48 25.45
C GLY A 23 9.56 32.69 25.52
N ALA A 24 8.77 32.95 24.47
CA ALA A 24 7.81 34.06 24.43
C ALA A 24 6.67 33.87 25.46
N LEU A 25 6.19 32.63 25.65
CA LEU A 25 5.21 32.28 26.67
C LEU A 25 5.71 32.50 28.10
N LEU A 26 6.98 32.21 28.38
CA LEU A 26 7.60 32.42 29.70
C LEU A 26 7.83 33.90 30.02
N ILE A 27 8.02 34.74 29.01
CA ILE A 27 8.24 36.19 29.15
C ILE A 27 6.91 36.96 29.22
N SER A 28 5.83 36.43 28.64
CA SER A 28 4.49 37.03 28.61
C SER A 28 3.76 36.94 29.96
N ALA A 29 4.23 37.68 30.97
CA ALA A 29 3.49 37.98 32.20
C ALA A 29 2.56 39.20 32.05
N THR A 30 1.97 39.42 30.87
CA THR A 30 1.05 40.54 30.58
C THR A 30 -0.24 40.02 29.93
N PRO A 31 -1.39 40.72 30.10
CA PRO A 31 -2.66 40.28 29.54
C PRO A 31 -2.59 40.32 28.01
N THR A 32 -2.33 39.17 27.41
CA THR A 32 -2.28 38.99 25.96
C THR A 32 -3.68 39.17 25.41
N THR A 33 -3.86 40.06 24.43
CA THR A 33 -5.14 40.23 23.76
C THR A 33 -5.51 38.94 23.01
N VAL A 34 -6.80 38.58 23.03
CA VAL A 34 -7.33 37.36 22.38
C VAL A 34 -6.93 37.29 20.90
N GLU A 35 -6.77 38.45 20.25
CA GLU A 35 -6.34 38.61 18.86
C GLU A 35 -4.89 38.16 18.62
N ALA A 36 -3.97 38.44 19.55
CA ALA A 36 -2.57 38.01 19.44
C ALA A 36 -2.46 36.48 19.56
N ILE A 37 -3.18 35.89 20.52
CA ILE A 37 -3.23 34.42 20.71
C ILE A 37 -3.84 33.75 19.48
N ALA A 38 -4.87 34.33 18.88
CA ALA A 38 -5.49 33.81 17.67
C ALA A 38 -4.53 33.83 16.46
N ALA A 39 -3.75 34.90 16.32
CA ALA A 39 -2.74 35.01 15.27
C ALA A 39 -1.61 33.99 15.44
N ASP A 40 -1.09 33.84 16.66
CA ASP A 40 -0.05 32.85 16.98
C ASP A 40 -0.54 31.41 16.75
N TYR A 41 -1.77 31.11 17.17
CA TYR A 41 -2.39 29.81 16.93
C TYR A 41 -2.56 29.54 15.42
N ALA A 42 -2.98 30.53 14.63
CA ALA A 42 -3.11 30.39 13.19
C ALA A 42 -1.76 30.13 12.52
N ALA A 43 -0.70 30.84 12.94
CA ALA A 43 0.65 30.65 12.45
C ALA A 43 1.19 29.24 12.80
N PHE A 44 1.00 28.80 14.05
CA PHE A 44 1.36 27.45 14.50
C PHE A 44 0.60 26.39 13.70
N LYS A 45 -0.73 26.50 13.58
CA LYS A 45 -1.57 25.56 12.83
C LYS A 45 -1.13 25.46 11.37
N SER A 46 -0.89 26.58 10.71
CA SER A 46 -0.42 26.61 9.32
C SER A 46 0.92 25.89 9.17
N PHE A 47 1.83 26.14 10.11
CA PHE A 47 3.13 25.49 10.14
C PHE A 47 3.05 23.98 10.40
N THR A 48 2.31 23.53 11.43
CA THR A 48 2.12 22.10 11.72
C THR A 48 1.51 21.37 10.53
N LEU A 49 0.51 21.97 9.88
CA LEU A 49 -0.07 21.41 8.65
C LEU A 49 0.95 21.36 7.50
N GLY A 50 1.81 22.36 7.37
CA GLY A 50 2.91 22.37 6.40
C GLY A 50 3.89 21.22 6.63
N VAL A 51 4.31 21.00 7.88
CA VAL A 51 5.21 19.89 8.26
C VAL A 51 4.56 18.53 7.98
N LEU A 52 3.29 18.34 8.39
CA LEU A 52 2.58 17.10 8.15
C LEU A 52 2.47 16.77 6.65
N LYS A 53 2.20 17.78 5.80
CA LYS A 53 2.20 17.63 4.34
C LYS A 53 3.57 17.21 3.81
N THR A 54 4.64 17.82 4.31
CA THR A 54 6.01 17.45 3.92
C THR A 54 6.35 16.02 4.31
N LEU A 55 6.01 15.61 5.53
CA LEU A 55 6.22 14.23 6.00
C LEU A 55 5.41 13.22 5.20
N GLN A 56 4.13 13.52 4.95
CA GLN A 56 3.29 12.68 4.08
C GLN A 56 3.94 12.51 2.70
N ARG A 57 4.43 13.60 2.11
CA ARG A 57 5.09 13.56 0.80
C ARG A 57 6.37 12.72 0.82
N GLN A 58 7.18 12.82 1.87
CA GLN A 58 8.39 11.99 2.01
C GLN A 58 8.05 10.51 2.12
N VAL A 59 7.02 10.16 2.90
CA VAL A 59 6.54 8.77 3.02
C VAL A 59 6.06 8.24 1.67
N GLU A 60 5.31 9.04 0.90
CA GLU A 60 4.86 8.66 -0.46
C GLU A 60 6.05 8.38 -1.40
N ILE A 61 7.08 9.24 -1.39
CA ILE A 61 8.29 9.05 -2.20
C ILE A 61 9.02 7.77 -1.80
N LEU A 62 9.26 7.56 -0.51
CA LEU A 62 9.95 6.36 -0.02
C LEU A 62 9.16 5.08 -0.32
N ALA A 63 7.84 5.10 -0.16
CA ALA A 63 6.99 3.98 -0.53
C ALA A 63 7.06 3.69 -2.03
N GLY A 64 7.10 4.73 -2.86
CA GLY A 64 7.31 4.61 -4.31
C GLY A 64 8.67 3.99 -4.65
N ASP A 65 9.76 4.46 -4.04
CA ASP A 65 11.11 3.95 -4.27
C ASP A 65 11.23 2.48 -3.83
N ALA A 66 10.65 2.13 -2.67
CA ALA A 66 10.61 0.76 -2.18
C ALA A 66 9.86 -0.17 -3.15
N ASP A 67 8.70 0.25 -3.66
CA ASP A 67 7.93 -0.49 -4.67
C ASP A 67 8.74 -0.68 -5.96
N GLN A 68 9.45 0.35 -6.43
CA GLN A 68 10.28 0.26 -7.63
C GLN A 68 11.44 -0.72 -7.44
N LEU A 69 12.16 -0.64 -6.31
CA LEU A 69 13.25 -1.57 -6.00
C LEU A 69 12.73 -3.02 -5.92
N GLU A 70 11.58 -3.20 -5.28
CA GLU A 70 10.95 -4.51 -5.20
C GLU A 70 10.56 -5.03 -6.59
N MET A 71 9.93 -4.22 -7.44
CA MET A 71 9.63 -4.60 -8.82
C MET A 71 10.87 -4.93 -9.64
N ARG A 72 11.97 -4.19 -9.47
CA ARG A 72 13.26 -4.48 -10.10
C ARG A 72 13.81 -5.83 -9.66
N SER A 73 13.63 -6.21 -8.40
CA SER A 73 14.00 -7.53 -7.89
C SER A 73 13.14 -8.66 -8.48
N ARG A 74 11.85 -8.36 -8.75
CA ARG A 74 10.84 -9.29 -9.28
C ARG A 74 10.84 -9.41 -10.81
N ARG A 75 11.59 -8.57 -11.55
CA ARG A 75 11.63 -8.53 -13.03
C ARG A 75 12.01 -9.84 -13.74
N LYS A 76 12.53 -10.84 -13.01
CA LYS A 76 12.88 -12.16 -13.54
C LYS A 76 11.88 -13.25 -13.16
N ILE A 77 10.77 -12.86 -12.52
CA ILE A 77 9.80 -13.77 -11.92
C ILE A 77 8.50 -13.76 -12.73
N LEU A 78 8.03 -14.95 -13.06
CA LEU A 78 6.70 -15.19 -13.62
C LEU A 78 5.92 -16.13 -12.71
N LEU A 79 4.60 -15.98 -12.72
CA LEU A 79 3.68 -16.90 -12.05
C LEU A 79 2.96 -17.74 -13.10
N PHE A 80 3.02 -19.05 -12.93
CA PHE A 80 2.25 -20.03 -13.71
C PHE A 80 1.03 -20.45 -12.90
N HIS A 81 -0.15 -20.25 -13.47
CA HIS A 81 -1.42 -20.63 -12.86
C HIS A 81 -2.02 -21.81 -13.60
N GLY A 82 -2.79 -22.66 -12.91
CA GLY A 82 -3.53 -23.77 -13.52
C GLY A 82 -2.70 -25.03 -13.80
N VAL A 83 -1.43 -25.07 -13.42
CA VAL A 83 -0.61 -26.29 -13.48
C VAL A 83 -1.08 -27.24 -12.37
N PRO A 84 -1.56 -28.47 -12.66
CA PRO A 84 -2.06 -29.40 -11.66
C PRO A 84 -1.02 -29.72 -10.57
N GLU A 85 -1.46 -29.90 -9.32
CA GLU A 85 -0.58 -30.27 -8.20
C GLU A 85 -0.46 -31.80 -8.09
N VAL A 86 0.78 -32.26 -7.87
CA VAL A 86 1.07 -33.68 -7.62
C VAL A 86 1.87 -33.83 -6.32
N SER A 87 1.63 -34.92 -5.59
CA SER A 87 2.41 -35.23 -4.39
C SER A 87 3.90 -35.38 -4.74
N LYS A 88 4.78 -34.76 -3.94
CA LYS A 88 6.24 -34.74 -4.14
C LYS A 88 6.66 -34.29 -5.55
N GLU A 89 5.97 -33.29 -6.10
CA GLU A 89 6.29 -32.75 -7.42
C GLU A 89 7.64 -32.02 -7.48
N ASP A 90 8.31 -32.14 -8.62
CA ASP A 90 9.36 -31.21 -9.03
C ASP A 90 8.76 -30.09 -9.89
N THR A 91 8.53 -28.95 -9.24
CA THR A 91 7.99 -27.75 -9.89
C THR A 91 8.85 -27.25 -11.06
N ALA A 92 10.18 -27.43 -11.03
CA ALA A 92 11.05 -26.99 -12.12
C ALA A 92 10.83 -27.84 -13.37
N SER A 93 10.80 -29.17 -13.21
CA SER A 93 10.47 -30.10 -14.29
C SER A 93 9.06 -29.87 -14.86
N LEU A 94 8.07 -29.58 -14.02
CA LEU A 94 6.71 -29.25 -14.47
C LEU A 94 6.67 -27.97 -15.32
N VAL A 95 7.39 -26.94 -14.89
CA VAL A 95 7.49 -25.68 -15.65
C VAL A 95 8.21 -25.90 -16.98
N VAL A 96 9.33 -26.62 -16.98
CA VAL A 96 10.06 -26.96 -18.22
C VAL A 96 9.12 -27.67 -19.20
N LYS A 97 8.42 -28.73 -18.75
CA LYS A 97 7.41 -29.43 -19.58
C LYS A 97 6.32 -28.50 -20.09
N THR A 98 5.81 -27.61 -19.24
CA THR A 98 4.75 -26.66 -19.63
C THR A 98 5.25 -25.69 -20.70
N VAL A 99 6.47 -25.16 -20.55
CA VAL A 99 7.08 -24.22 -21.49
C VAL A 99 7.42 -24.91 -22.82
N THR A 100 8.08 -26.07 -22.80
CA THR A 100 8.46 -26.76 -24.04
C THR A 100 7.25 -27.26 -24.82
N ALA A 101 6.23 -27.80 -24.14
CA ALA A 101 5.04 -28.33 -24.79
C ALA A 101 4.10 -27.23 -25.33
N ASN A 102 3.89 -26.14 -24.58
CA ASN A 102 2.87 -25.16 -24.93
C ASN A 102 3.43 -23.87 -25.53
N LEU A 103 4.66 -23.45 -25.18
CA LEU A 103 5.20 -22.14 -25.59
C LEU A 103 6.08 -22.20 -26.83
N LYS A 104 6.33 -23.40 -27.39
CA LYS A 104 7.23 -23.62 -28.55
C LYS A 104 8.65 -23.11 -28.30
N LEU A 105 9.14 -23.27 -27.07
CA LEU A 105 10.50 -22.93 -26.64
C LEU A 105 11.24 -24.21 -26.25
N PRO A 106 11.75 -25.00 -27.22
CA PRO A 106 12.37 -26.30 -26.95
C PRO A 106 13.67 -26.18 -26.15
N ASP A 107 14.38 -25.06 -26.28
CA ASP A 107 15.68 -24.83 -25.62
C ASP A 107 15.54 -24.41 -24.14
N PHE A 108 14.31 -24.27 -23.63
CA PHE A 108 14.07 -23.94 -22.24
C PHE A 108 14.29 -25.17 -21.35
N THR A 109 15.28 -25.13 -20.48
CA THR A 109 15.65 -26.24 -19.58
C THR A 109 15.67 -25.79 -18.11
N GLY A 110 15.92 -26.74 -17.20
CA GLY A 110 16.09 -26.44 -15.78
C GLY A 110 17.27 -25.50 -15.49
N ALA A 111 18.28 -25.43 -16.36
CA ALA A 111 19.45 -24.57 -16.17
C ALA A 111 19.08 -23.07 -16.14
N GLN A 112 18.05 -22.67 -16.90
CA GLN A 112 17.55 -21.31 -16.93
C GLN A 112 16.76 -20.93 -15.66
N ILE A 113 16.35 -21.89 -14.84
CA ILE A 113 15.59 -21.67 -13.62
C ILE A 113 16.57 -21.43 -12.45
N SER A 114 16.33 -20.37 -11.69
CA SER A 114 17.10 -20.05 -10.47
C SER A 114 16.36 -20.41 -9.19
N ARG A 115 15.03 -20.28 -9.17
CA ARG A 115 14.15 -20.66 -8.06
C ARG A 115 12.78 -21.02 -8.62
N CYS A 116 12.20 -22.11 -8.16
CA CYS A 116 10.87 -22.56 -8.55
C CYS A 116 10.17 -23.19 -7.35
N HIS A 117 8.94 -22.77 -7.04
CA HIS A 117 8.13 -23.36 -5.95
C HIS A 117 6.66 -22.93 -6.05
N ARG A 118 5.77 -23.69 -5.40
CA ARG A 118 4.36 -23.31 -5.22
C ARG A 118 4.23 -22.16 -4.23
N MET A 119 3.31 -21.25 -4.52
CA MET A 119 2.96 -20.13 -3.67
C MET A 119 1.77 -20.46 -2.77
N GLY A 120 1.85 -20.08 -1.50
CA GLY A 120 0.77 -20.25 -0.53
C GLY A 120 0.74 -21.62 0.15
N ARG A 121 -0.10 -21.71 1.20
CA ARG A 121 -0.27 -22.93 1.99
C ARG A 121 -0.95 -24.01 1.16
N ALA A 122 -0.47 -25.25 1.27
CA ALA A 122 -1.16 -26.40 0.71
C ALA A 122 -2.56 -26.45 1.33
N GLY A 123 -3.60 -26.51 0.50
CA GLY A 123 -4.97 -26.51 0.95
C GLY A 123 -5.83 -27.36 0.06
N ASN A 124 -7.03 -27.70 0.54
CA ASN A 124 -8.04 -28.50 -0.17
C ASN A 124 -8.78 -27.66 -1.24
N GLY A 125 -8.08 -26.72 -1.87
CA GLY A 125 -8.68 -25.83 -2.86
C GLY A 125 -8.91 -26.57 -4.18
N ASP A 126 -10.02 -26.26 -4.84
CA ASP A 126 -10.36 -26.74 -6.18
C ASP A 126 -9.39 -26.22 -7.27
N ARG A 127 -8.65 -25.15 -6.97
CA ARG A 127 -7.68 -24.53 -7.89
C ARG A 127 -6.24 -24.82 -7.48
N PRO A 128 -5.38 -25.31 -8.41
CA PRO A 128 -3.96 -25.48 -8.14
C PRO A 128 -3.29 -24.16 -7.75
N ARG A 129 -2.40 -24.21 -6.75
CA ARG A 129 -1.61 -23.06 -6.31
C ARG A 129 -0.70 -22.56 -7.43
N PRO A 130 -0.48 -21.24 -7.58
CA PRO A 130 0.44 -20.73 -8.58
C PRO A 130 1.87 -21.22 -8.34
N ILE A 131 2.61 -21.51 -9.40
CA ILE A 131 4.06 -21.76 -9.33
C ILE A 131 4.79 -20.44 -9.59
N LEU A 132 5.61 -20.02 -8.65
CA LEU A 132 6.55 -18.92 -8.83
C LEU A 132 7.83 -19.45 -9.48
N VAL A 133 8.18 -18.88 -10.63
CA VAL A 133 9.40 -19.22 -11.37
C VAL A 133 10.27 -18.00 -11.52
N LYS A 134 11.48 -18.03 -10.94
CA LYS A 134 12.52 -17.04 -11.17
C LYS A 134 13.51 -17.57 -12.19
N VAL A 135 13.57 -16.94 -13.36
CA VAL A 135 14.52 -17.24 -14.43
C VAL A 135 15.85 -16.54 -14.15
N ARG A 136 16.97 -17.08 -14.64
CA ARG A 136 18.31 -16.49 -14.47
C ARG A 136 18.47 -15.22 -15.29
N ASP A 137 17.92 -15.20 -16.49
CA ASP A 137 18.03 -14.12 -17.46
C ASP A 137 16.68 -13.44 -17.71
N VAL A 138 16.71 -12.12 -17.85
CA VAL A 138 15.54 -11.31 -18.23
C VAL A 138 15.16 -11.60 -19.68
N VAL A 139 16.12 -11.78 -20.58
CA VAL A 139 15.82 -12.08 -22.00
C VAL A 139 15.03 -13.38 -22.11
N MET A 140 15.45 -14.42 -21.37
CA MET A 140 14.71 -15.67 -21.34
C MET A 140 13.33 -15.51 -20.68
N ARG A 141 13.21 -14.73 -19.59
CA ARG A 141 11.90 -14.40 -19.00
C ARG A 141 10.98 -13.76 -20.05
N ASP A 142 11.50 -12.82 -20.84
CA ASP A 142 10.76 -12.09 -21.85
C ASP A 142 10.28 -12.98 -22.98
N SER A 143 11.13 -13.87 -23.49
CA SER A 143 10.73 -14.87 -24.49
C SER A 143 9.58 -15.74 -23.99
N VAL A 144 9.62 -16.21 -22.73
CA VAL A 144 8.51 -16.96 -22.11
C VAL A 144 7.25 -16.09 -22.00
N TRP A 145 7.39 -14.83 -21.58
CA TRP A 145 6.27 -13.90 -21.43
C TRP A 145 5.58 -13.57 -22.76
N PHE A 146 6.35 -13.33 -23.83
CA PHE A 146 5.80 -13.00 -25.14
C PHE A 146 5.17 -14.21 -25.84
N ALA A 147 5.63 -15.42 -25.55
CA ALA A 147 5.04 -16.65 -26.06
C ALA A 147 3.70 -17.04 -25.38
N LYS A 148 3.27 -16.33 -24.32
CA LYS A 148 2.11 -16.71 -23.48
C LYS A 148 0.79 -16.88 -24.24
N THR A 149 0.63 -16.27 -25.40
CA THR A 149 -0.57 -16.44 -26.25
C THR A 149 -0.74 -17.87 -26.73
N ASN A 150 0.34 -18.65 -26.82
CA ASN A 150 0.30 -20.07 -27.16
C ASN A 150 -0.32 -20.94 -26.04
N LEU A 151 -0.52 -20.42 -24.83
CA LEU A 151 -1.22 -21.11 -23.74
C LEU A 151 -2.74 -21.11 -23.90
N LYS A 152 -3.29 -20.44 -24.91
CA LYS A 152 -4.73 -20.39 -25.13
C LYS A 152 -5.26 -21.81 -25.36
N GLY A 153 -6.13 -22.28 -24.45
CA GLY A 153 -6.72 -23.62 -24.49
C GLY A 153 -6.02 -24.66 -23.62
N SER A 154 -4.86 -24.36 -23.01
CA SER A 154 -4.13 -25.32 -22.15
C SER A 154 -4.54 -25.29 -20.66
N ASN A 155 -5.54 -24.47 -20.29
CA ASN A 155 -5.91 -24.14 -18.90
C ASN A 155 -4.80 -23.51 -18.04
N VAL A 156 -3.62 -23.26 -18.61
CA VAL A 156 -2.51 -22.59 -17.96
C VAL A 156 -2.52 -21.11 -18.32
N THR A 157 -2.24 -20.24 -17.36
CA THR A 157 -2.06 -18.81 -17.61
C THR A 157 -0.78 -18.28 -16.96
N LEU A 158 -0.26 -17.20 -17.54
CA LEU A 158 0.93 -16.50 -17.05
C LEU A 158 0.57 -15.12 -16.54
N SER A 159 1.14 -14.75 -15.40
CA SER A 159 1.11 -13.37 -14.90
C SER A 159 2.48 -12.91 -14.42
N GLU A 160 2.73 -11.61 -14.47
CA GLU A 160 3.87 -11.01 -13.78
C GLU A 160 3.67 -11.08 -12.26
N PHE A 161 4.78 -11.13 -11.52
CA PHE A 161 4.74 -11.09 -10.06
C PHE A 161 4.76 -9.64 -9.56
N LEU A 162 3.62 -8.96 -9.69
CA LEU A 162 3.48 -7.57 -9.25
C LEU A 162 3.57 -7.43 -7.72
N THR A 163 4.08 -6.29 -7.24
CA THR A 163 3.94 -5.89 -5.84
C THR A 163 2.47 -5.76 -5.46
N ARG A 164 2.16 -5.80 -4.17
CA ARG A 164 0.78 -5.70 -3.70
C ARG A 164 0.10 -4.40 -4.17
N PRO A 165 0.70 -3.20 -4.05
CA PRO A 165 0.07 -1.97 -4.53
C PRO A 165 -0.23 -2.00 -6.03
N ARG A 166 0.71 -2.49 -6.84
CA ARG A 166 0.52 -2.62 -8.30
C ARG A 166 -0.53 -3.65 -8.66
N HIS A 167 -0.57 -4.78 -7.96
CA HIS A 167 -1.60 -5.78 -8.18
C HIS A 167 -3.00 -5.20 -7.89
N LEU A 168 -3.15 -4.43 -6.80
CA LEU A 168 -4.42 -3.75 -6.48
C LEU A 168 -4.78 -2.72 -7.55
N ALA A 169 -3.83 -1.91 -8.00
CA ALA A 169 -4.03 -0.98 -9.11
C ALA A 169 -4.46 -1.70 -10.39
N PHE A 170 -3.83 -2.83 -10.72
CA PHE A 170 -4.16 -3.62 -11.90
C PHE A 170 -5.58 -4.19 -11.85
N MET A 171 -5.98 -4.75 -10.70
CA MET A 171 -7.34 -5.28 -10.52
C MET A 171 -8.38 -4.16 -10.59
N SER A 172 -8.10 -3.02 -9.95
CA SER A 172 -8.98 -1.85 -10.01
C SER A 172 -9.10 -1.30 -11.43
N ALA A 173 -8.01 -1.30 -12.20
CA ALA A 173 -8.05 -0.90 -13.61
C ALA A 173 -8.93 -1.84 -14.44
N ARG A 174 -8.81 -3.16 -14.23
CA ARG A 174 -9.65 -4.16 -14.92
C ARG A 174 -11.12 -4.03 -14.59
N GLU A 175 -11.45 -3.62 -13.36
CA GLU A 175 -12.83 -3.33 -12.96
C GLU A 175 -13.39 -2.09 -13.67
N ARG A 176 -12.59 -1.03 -13.80
CA ARG A 176 -13.00 0.24 -14.40
C ARG A 176 -13.03 0.24 -15.94
N PHE A 177 -12.00 -0.32 -16.58
CA PHE A 177 -11.80 -0.24 -18.03
C PHE A 177 -12.05 -1.57 -18.75
N GLY A 178 -12.23 -2.67 -18.00
CA GLY A 178 -12.43 -4.01 -18.52
C GLY A 178 -11.12 -4.77 -18.78
N VAL A 179 -11.20 -6.10 -18.66
CA VAL A 179 -10.06 -7.03 -18.77
C VAL A 179 -9.27 -6.87 -20.07
N LYS A 180 -9.96 -6.64 -21.19
CA LYS A 180 -9.33 -6.57 -22.52
C LYS A 180 -8.48 -5.30 -22.71
N ASN A 181 -8.80 -4.25 -21.96
CA ASN A 181 -8.16 -2.94 -22.07
C ASN A 181 -7.03 -2.75 -21.07
N CYS A 182 -6.77 -3.73 -20.19
CA CYS A 182 -5.73 -3.64 -19.17
C CYS A 182 -4.78 -4.84 -19.25
N TRP A 183 -3.49 -4.58 -19.38
CA TRP A 183 -2.45 -5.60 -19.30
C TRP A 183 -1.25 -5.08 -18.54
N THR A 184 -0.32 -5.98 -18.23
CA THR A 184 0.94 -5.62 -17.57
C THR A 184 2.10 -5.86 -18.51
N LYS A 185 3.13 -5.03 -18.38
CA LYS A 185 4.41 -5.21 -19.07
C LYS A 185 5.52 -4.59 -18.22
N ASP A 186 6.53 -5.39 -17.92
CA ASP A 186 7.71 -4.98 -17.15
C ASP A 186 7.34 -4.33 -15.80
N GLY A 187 6.32 -4.90 -15.15
CA GLY A 187 5.79 -4.41 -13.90
C GLY A 187 4.90 -3.17 -14.01
N HIS A 188 4.76 -2.57 -15.18
CA HIS A 188 3.85 -1.44 -15.39
C HIS A 188 2.48 -1.92 -15.82
N ILE A 189 1.45 -1.16 -15.47
CA ILE A 189 0.08 -1.40 -15.88
C ILE A 189 -0.20 -0.51 -17.08
N HIS A 190 -0.65 -1.12 -18.17
CA HIS A 190 -1.06 -0.43 -19.38
C HIS A 190 -2.58 -0.49 -19.49
N ILE A 191 -3.18 0.65 -19.81
CA ILE A 191 -4.62 0.84 -19.90
C ILE A 191 -4.94 1.52 -21.23
N VAL A 192 -5.95 1.03 -21.93
CA VAL A 192 -6.59 1.76 -23.03
C VAL A 192 -7.83 2.47 -22.47
N GLY A 193 -7.80 3.80 -22.51
CA GLY A 193 -8.91 4.65 -22.10
C GLY A 193 -10.12 4.53 -23.04
N PRO A 194 -11.30 5.04 -22.63
CA PRO A 194 -12.49 5.04 -23.48
C PRO A 194 -12.32 5.88 -24.75
N ASP A 195 -11.41 6.85 -24.73
CA ASP A 195 -10.96 7.66 -25.87
C ASP A 195 -9.99 6.92 -26.82
N GLY A 196 -9.61 5.69 -26.48
CA GLY A 196 -8.60 4.91 -27.21
C GLY A 196 -7.16 5.27 -26.85
N ALA A 197 -6.92 6.25 -25.97
CA ALA A 197 -5.58 6.64 -25.55
C ALA A 197 -4.95 5.56 -24.68
N ARG A 198 -3.62 5.40 -24.77
CA ARG A 198 -2.86 4.43 -23.99
C ARG A 198 -2.19 5.12 -22.81
N HIS A 199 -2.50 4.66 -21.61
CA HIS A 199 -1.91 5.13 -20.37
C HIS A 199 -1.01 4.07 -19.77
N ARG A 200 0.08 4.50 -19.14
CA ARG A 200 0.97 3.65 -18.36
C ARG A 200 0.98 4.15 -16.93
N ILE A 201 0.62 3.28 -15.99
CA ILE A 201 0.56 3.61 -14.57
C ILE A 201 1.31 2.60 -13.69
N CYS A 202 1.68 3.03 -12.48
CA CYS A 202 2.31 2.19 -11.46
C CYS A 202 1.54 2.16 -10.13
N SER A 203 0.53 3.00 -9.96
CA SER A 203 -0.13 3.19 -8.67
C SER A 203 -1.64 3.37 -8.80
N LEU A 204 -2.34 3.22 -7.67
CA LEU A 204 -3.77 3.54 -7.59
C LEU A 204 -4.04 5.04 -7.72
N SER A 205 -3.11 5.90 -7.29
CA SER A 205 -3.25 7.36 -7.45
C SER A 205 -3.30 7.73 -8.93
N GLU A 206 -2.32 7.25 -9.71
CA GLU A 206 -2.29 7.46 -11.16
C GLU A 206 -3.54 6.88 -11.84
N LEU A 207 -4.06 5.73 -11.37
CA LEU A 207 -5.32 5.19 -11.89
C LEU A 207 -6.51 6.13 -11.66
N ASN A 208 -6.57 6.76 -10.49
CA ASN A 208 -7.66 7.67 -10.13
C ASN A 208 -7.61 8.98 -10.93
N GLU A 209 -6.44 9.40 -11.38
CA GLU A 209 -6.27 10.59 -12.22
C GLU A 209 -6.75 10.38 -13.68
N LEU A 210 -6.86 9.13 -14.14
CA LEU A 210 -7.27 8.81 -15.52
C LEU A 210 -8.77 8.98 -15.81
N LEU A 211 -9.61 9.14 -14.79
CA LEU A 211 -11.04 9.41 -14.95
C LEU A 211 -11.40 10.62 -14.09
N PRO A 212 -11.94 11.71 -14.68
CA PRO A 212 -12.60 12.75 -13.91
C PRO A 212 -13.76 12.14 -13.08
N PRO A 213 -14.12 12.74 -11.93
CA PRO A 213 -15.18 12.23 -11.08
C PRO A 213 -16.56 12.44 -11.72
N GLU A 214 -16.93 11.59 -12.67
CA GLU A 214 -18.29 11.51 -13.19
C GLU A 214 -18.79 10.06 -13.11
N GLY A 215 -19.79 9.84 -12.25
CA GLY A 215 -20.77 8.77 -12.40
C GLY A 215 -20.55 7.43 -11.70
N HIS A 216 -19.43 7.18 -11.00
CA HIS A 216 -19.32 5.93 -10.21
C HIS A 216 -19.80 6.17 -8.77
N LYS A 217 -21.05 5.78 -8.48
CA LYS A 217 -21.45 5.53 -7.08
C LYS A 217 -20.44 4.54 -6.51
N PRO A 218 -19.83 4.79 -5.35
CA PRO A 218 -18.91 3.84 -4.75
C PRO A 218 -19.72 2.60 -4.31
N THR A 219 -19.82 1.60 -5.19
CA THR A 219 -20.09 0.25 -4.76
C THR A 219 -18.83 -0.21 -4.04
N ALA A 220 -18.91 -0.22 -2.71
CA ALA A 220 -17.88 -0.80 -1.88
C ALA A 220 -17.56 -2.21 -2.40
N PRO A 221 -16.28 -2.59 -2.58
CA PRO A 221 -15.94 -3.97 -2.84
C PRO A 221 -16.49 -4.81 -1.69
N ALA A 222 -17.33 -5.80 -2.01
CA ALA A 222 -17.91 -6.75 -1.05
C ALA A 222 -16.85 -7.54 -0.25
N ALA A 223 -15.56 -7.34 -0.51
CA ALA A 223 -14.44 -7.95 0.19
C ALA A 223 -13.91 -7.15 1.40
N LEU A 224 -14.36 -5.91 1.65
CA LEU A 224 -13.90 -5.11 2.80
C LEU A 224 -14.70 -5.31 4.10
N GLN A 225 -15.81 -6.04 4.08
CA GLN A 225 -16.58 -6.35 5.31
C GLN A 225 -16.03 -7.51 6.15
N LYS A 226 -14.88 -8.09 5.79
CA LYS A 226 -14.24 -9.17 6.57
C LYS A 226 -12.76 -8.94 6.84
N ILE A 227 -12.35 -7.71 7.09
CA ILE A 227 -11.07 -7.45 7.75
C ILE A 227 -11.37 -7.34 9.25
N LYS A 228 -11.25 -8.46 9.97
CA LYS A 228 -11.10 -8.43 11.43
C LYS A 228 -9.83 -7.61 11.71
N PRO A 229 -9.86 -6.66 12.67
CA PRO A 229 -8.67 -5.88 13.00
C PRO A 229 -7.49 -6.81 13.31
N PRO A 230 -6.25 -6.44 12.93
CA PRO A 230 -5.09 -7.28 13.19
C PRO A 230 -4.95 -7.50 14.69
N GLU A 231 -5.08 -8.76 15.13
CA GLU A 231 -4.95 -9.20 16.54
C GLU A 231 -3.52 -9.07 17.11
N HIS A 232 -2.67 -8.19 16.58
CA HIS A 232 -1.23 -8.13 16.93
C HIS A 232 -0.76 -6.73 17.37
N LEU A 233 -1.68 -5.81 17.68
CA LEU A 233 -1.30 -4.57 18.36
C LEU A 233 -0.84 -4.81 19.82
N GLY A 234 -1.14 -5.97 20.40
CA GLY A 234 -0.72 -6.34 21.76
C GLY A 234 0.78 -6.60 21.91
N GLU A 235 1.47 -7.11 20.87
CA GLU A 235 2.89 -7.47 20.98
C GLU A 235 3.83 -6.26 20.99
N VAL A 236 3.41 -5.12 20.41
CA VAL A 236 4.23 -3.89 20.39
C VAL A 236 4.24 -3.21 21.77
N VAL A 237 3.18 -3.38 22.57
CA VAL A 237 3.04 -2.76 23.90
C VAL A 237 3.97 -3.44 24.92
N HIS A 238 4.22 -4.74 24.78
CA HIS A 238 5.12 -5.51 25.66
C HIS A 238 6.61 -5.19 25.48
N GLY A 239 6.99 -4.34 24.52
CA GLY A 239 8.35 -3.82 24.37
C GLY A 239 8.57 -2.44 24.98
N LEU A 240 7.51 -1.75 25.42
CA LEU A 240 7.60 -0.38 25.95
C LEU A 240 7.98 -0.37 27.44
N PRO A 241 8.72 0.65 27.92
CA PRO A 241 8.93 0.91 29.34
C PRO A 241 7.59 1.02 30.10
N LEU A 242 7.52 0.54 31.35
CA LEU A 242 6.28 0.42 32.13
C LEU A 242 5.45 1.73 32.20
N ALA A 243 6.11 2.87 32.30
CA ALA A 243 5.46 4.19 32.35
C ALA A 243 4.73 4.57 31.04
N LEU A 244 5.19 4.04 29.89
CA LEU A 244 4.54 4.24 28.60
C LEU A 244 3.38 3.27 28.39
N ARG A 245 3.45 2.04 28.95
CA ARG A 245 2.33 1.09 28.92
C ARG A 245 1.12 1.61 29.68
N GLN A 246 1.35 2.15 30.89
CA GLN A 246 0.29 2.71 31.73
C GLN A 246 -0.40 3.91 31.06
N ARG A 247 0.31 4.70 30.25
CA ARG A 247 -0.27 5.82 29.48
C ARG A 247 -1.05 5.35 28.24
N VAL A 248 -0.62 4.27 27.59
CA VAL A 248 -1.34 3.70 26.44
C VAL A 248 -2.64 3.03 26.87
N GLU A 249 -2.65 2.33 28.02
CA GLU A 249 -3.87 1.77 28.61
C GLU A 249 -4.87 2.86 29.03
N LEU A 250 -4.39 3.99 29.57
CA LEU A 250 -5.23 5.12 29.93
C LEU A 250 -5.93 5.74 28.70
N VAL A 251 -5.22 5.86 27.58
CA VAL A 251 -5.76 6.42 26.32
C VAL A 251 -6.73 5.45 25.64
N GLN A 252 -6.52 4.13 25.74
CA GLN A 252 -7.43 3.13 25.18
C GLN A 252 -8.77 3.06 25.93
N HIS A 253 -8.77 3.33 27.25
CA HIS A 253 -10.00 3.41 28.03
C HIS A 253 -10.80 4.70 27.74
N GLU A 254 -10.15 5.79 27.30
CA GLU A 254 -10.84 7.05 26.94
C GLU A 254 -11.41 7.06 25.51
N VAL A 255 -10.88 6.23 24.60
CA VAL A 255 -11.31 6.21 23.19
C VAL A 255 -12.25 5.02 22.87
N GLY A 256 -12.41 4.07 23.81
CA GLY A 256 -13.15 2.82 23.59
C GLY A 256 -14.68 2.89 23.68
N ASP A 257 -15.27 3.91 24.29
CA ASP A 257 -16.73 4.04 24.43
C ASP A 257 -17.22 5.38 23.85
N GLY A 258 -17.65 5.34 22.59
CA GLY A 258 -18.05 6.53 21.86
C GLY A 258 -18.98 6.27 20.66
N LEU A 259 -19.87 5.30 20.76
CA LEU A 259 -21.09 5.23 19.93
C LEU A 259 -22.28 4.99 20.85
N GLY A 260 -22.86 6.08 21.37
CA GLY A 260 -24.12 6.05 22.10
C GLY A 260 -24.09 6.84 23.40
N ASP A 261 -24.73 8.01 23.33
CA ASP A 261 -25.24 8.79 24.47
C ASP A 261 -24.23 9.62 25.29
N GLY A 262 -24.65 10.84 25.66
CA GLY A 262 -23.81 11.95 26.11
C GLY A 262 -22.77 11.59 27.18
N GLY A 263 -21.50 11.87 26.84
CA GLY A 263 -20.33 11.50 27.61
C GLY A 263 -20.13 12.28 28.93
N PRO A 264 -19.19 11.84 29.78
CA PRO A 264 -19.04 12.31 31.18
C PRO A 264 -18.70 13.81 31.33
N LEU A 265 -18.10 14.41 30.30
CA LEU A 265 -17.74 15.83 30.27
C LEU A 265 -18.97 16.74 30.11
N GLU A 266 -19.97 16.35 29.32
CA GLU A 266 -21.22 17.11 29.19
C GLU A 266 -22.05 17.04 30.48
N ARG A 267 -22.06 15.89 31.16
CA ARG A 267 -22.74 15.72 32.46
C ARG A 267 -22.10 16.56 33.56
N ARG A 268 -20.77 16.74 33.53
CA ARG A 268 -20.03 17.60 34.47
C ARG A 268 -20.24 19.10 34.24
N LEU A 269 -20.44 19.51 32.98
CA LEU A 269 -20.77 20.89 32.63
C LEU A 269 -22.24 21.20 32.94
N ALA A 270 -23.16 20.26 32.74
CA ALA A 270 -24.57 20.41 33.10
C ALA A 270 -24.80 20.48 34.63
N GLN A 271 -24.08 19.67 35.42
CA GLN A 271 -24.21 19.70 36.89
C GLN A 271 -23.68 21.02 37.49
N ARG A 272 -22.57 21.56 36.96
CA ARG A 272 -22.04 22.86 37.38
C ARG A 272 -22.93 24.05 37.03
N ALA A 273 -23.77 23.93 36.00
CA ALA A 273 -24.75 24.95 35.65
C ALA A 273 -26.01 24.90 36.54
N LEU A 274 -26.30 23.75 37.17
CA LEU A 274 -27.39 23.56 38.13
C LEU A 274 -27.00 24.00 39.54
N ASP A 275 -25.75 23.80 39.94
CA ASP A 275 -25.25 24.17 41.28
C ASP A 275 -24.92 25.68 41.43
N ALA A 276 -25.11 26.47 40.37
CA ALA A 276 -24.85 27.92 40.33
C ALA A 276 -26.14 28.79 40.30
N ARG A 277 -27.28 28.23 40.71
CA ARG A 277 -28.56 28.95 40.90
C ARG A 277 -29.04 28.88 42.34
#